data_AF-A0AAW8R6I7-F1
#
_entry.id   AF-A0AAW8R6I7-F1
#
_cell.length_a   1.000
_cell.length_b   1.000
_cell.length_c   1.000
_cell.angle_alpha   90.00
_cell.angle_beta   90.00
_cell.angle_gamma   90.00
#
_symmetry.space_group_name_H-M   'P 1'
#
loop_
_entity.id
_entity.type
_entity.pdbx_description
1 polymer ?
#
loop_
_entity_poly.entity_id
_entity_poly.type
_entity_poly.pdbx_seq_one_letter_code
_entity_poly.pdbx_strand_id
1 'polypeptide(L)'
;MMTTMLRGAFGFLVLTLIYLFAVFLFHALSLPVPPALVGILILLLVLLVIKKVPLSITIAARPLLAHMGLFLLPPMISVLLFLDVFNQHAVVLLLAIVGSTLLSLVCAFFLSQKILKRVELRLKQVPDPDE
;
A
#
# COMPACT_ATOMS: atom_id res chain seq x y z
N MET A 1 -22.82 18.94 3.67
CA MET A 1 -23.06 17.53 4.06
C MET A 1 -23.33 16.63 2.83
N MET A 2 -24.24 17.01 1.92
CA MET A 2 -24.55 16.22 0.72
C MET A 2 -23.38 16.10 -0.27
N THR A 3 -22.63 17.18 -0.49
CA THR A 3 -21.48 17.22 -1.42
C THR A 3 -20.28 16.39 -0.94
N THR A 4 -20.07 16.27 0.37
CA THR A 4 -19.03 15.43 0.97
C THR A 4 -19.36 13.94 0.88
N MET A 5 -20.63 13.56 1.04
CA MET A 5 -21.08 12.18 0.81
C MET A 5 -20.95 11.78 -0.65
N LEU A 6 -21.35 12.65 -1.59
CA LEU A 6 -21.23 12.39 -3.02
C LEU A 6 -19.76 12.17 -3.43
N ARG A 7 -18.86 13.00 -2.90
CA ARG A 7 -17.41 12.87 -3.11
C ARG A 7 -16.86 11.57 -2.52
N GLY A 8 -17.32 11.17 -1.33
CA GLY A 8 -16.95 9.90 -0.72
C GLY A 8 -17.40 8.69 -1.56
N ALA A 9 -18.64 8.70 -2.04
CA ALA A 9 -19.16 7.64 -2.91
C ALA A 9 -18.35 7.53 -4.23
N PHE A 10 -18.02 8.68 -4.83
CA PHE A 10 -17.16 8.69 -6.02
C PHE A 10 -15.75 8.14 -5.72
N GLY A 11 -15.15 8.53 -4.59
CA GLY A 11 -13.86 7.99 -4.16
C GLY A 11 -13.90 6.48 -3.93
N PHE A 12 -14.98 5.97 -3.33
CA PHE A 12 -15.17 4.55 -3.10
C PHE A 12 -15.30 3.80 -4.43
N LEU A 13 -16.10 4.32 -5.36
CA LEU A 13 -16.25 3.75 -6.70
C LEU A 13 -14.91 3.68 -7.44
N VAL A 14 -14.09 4.73 -7.37
CA VAL A 14 -12.74 4.74 -7.94
C VAL A 14 -11.86 3.68 -7.29
N LEU A 15 -11.86 3.57 -5.95
CA LEU A 15 -11.10 2.54 -5.24
C LEU A 15 -11.53 1.12 -5.63
N THR A 16 -12.84 0.88 -5.76
CA THR A 16 -13.39 -0.41 -6.21
C THR A 16 -13.00 -0.73 -7.64
N LEU A 17 -13.02 0.25 -8.55
CA LEU A 17 -12.56 0.07 -9.94
C LEU A 17 -11.07 -0.31 -10.00
N ILE A 18 -10.23 0.36 -9.21
CA ILE A 18 -8.80 0.02 -9.11
C ILE A 18 -8.62 -1.41 -8.58
N TYR A 19 -9.37 -1.80 -7.55
CA TYR A 19 -9.32 -3.16 -7.02
C TYR A 19 -9.77 -4.19 -8.06
N LEU A 20 -10.86 -3.93 -8.79
CA LEU A 20 -11.36 -4.85 -9.83
C LEU A 20 -10.33 -5.00 -10.97
N PHE A 21 -9.70 -3.91 -11.36
CA PHE A 21 -8.62 -3.94 -12.35
C PHE A 21 -7.40 -4.72 -11.85
N ALA A 22 -7.04 -4.59 -10.57
CA ALA A 22 -6.00 -5.41 -9.95
C ALA A 22 -6.37 -6.90 -9.91
N VAL A 23 -7.63 -7.25 -9.65
CA VAL A 23 -8.12 -8.64 -9.71
C VAL A 23 -8.05 -9.20 -11.14
N PHE A 24 -8.43 -8.39 -12.13
CA PHE A 24 -8.30 -8.75 -13.54
C PHE A 24 -6.83 -9.03 -13.89
N LEU A 25 -5.91 -8.15 -13.47
CA LEU A 25 -4.48 -8.30 -13.72
C LEU A 25 -3.90 -9.52 -13.00
N PHE A 26 -4.33 -9.79 -11.77
CA PHE A 26 -3.95 -10.98 -11.02
C PHE A 26 -4.29 -12.26 -11.76
N HIS A 27 -5.50 -12.37 -12.30
CA HIS A 27 -5.93 -13.55 -13.07
C HIS A 27 -5.26 -13.62 -14.44
N ALA A 28 -5.09 -12.49 -15.13
CA ALA A 28 -4.50 -12.45 -16.46
C ALA A 28 -3.00 -12.74 -16.46
N LEU A 29 -2.26 -12.30 -15.43
CA LEU A 29 -0.80 -12.45 -15.33
C LEU A 29 -0.37 -13.53 -14.32
N SER A 30 -1.31 -14.23 -13.67
CA SER A 30 -1.04 -15.24 -12.64
C SER A 30 -0.06 -14.74 -11.55
N LEU A 31 -0.29 -13.52 -11.06
CA LEU A 31 0.62 -12.87 -10.11
C LEU A 31 0.64 -13.61 -8.76
N PRO A 32 1.80 -13.83 -8.13
CA PRO A 32 1.92 -14.53 -6.84
C PRO A 32 1.55 -13.67 -5.62
N VAL A 33 0.87 -12.53 -5.81
CA VAL A 33 0.57 -11.56 -4.75
C VAL A 33 -0.93 -11.25 -4.66
N PRO A 34 -1.49 -11.00 -3.46
CA PRO A 34 -2.89 -10.64 -3.32
C PRO A 34 -3.30 -9.43 -4.19
N PRO A 35 -4.49 -9.46 -4.85
CA PRO A 35 -4.97 -8.35 -5.68
C PRO A 35 -5.02 -7.00 -4.95
N ALA A 36 -5.26 -7.00 -3.63
CA ALA A 36 -5.26 -5.78 -2.82
C ALA A 36 -3.89 -5.06 -2.85
N LEU A 37 -2.77 -5.79 -2.81
CA LEU A 37 -1.43 -5.20 -2.88
C LEU A 37 -1.16 -4.59 -4.26
N VAL A 38 -1.60 -5.28 -5.32
CA VAL A 38 -1.53 -4.77 -6.69
C VAL A 38 -2.34 -3.48 -6.84
N GLY A 39 -3.54 -3.43 -6.26
CA GLY A 39 -4.39 -2.23 -6.24
C GLY A 39 -3.72 -1.05 -5.53
N ILE A 40 -3.04 -1.27 -4.41
CA ILE A 40 -2.28 -0.23 -3.70
C ILE A 40 -1.11 0.28 -4.56
N LEU A 41 -0.40 -0.60 -5.27
CA LEU A 41 0.66 -0.19 -6.20
C LEU A 41 0.12 0.63 -7.36
N ILE A 42 -0.99 0.23 -7.96
CA ILE A 42 -1.66 0.99 -9.03
C ILE A 42 -2.11 2.35 -8.51
N LEU A 43 -2.75 2.39 -7.34
CA LEU A 43 -3.17 3.64 -6.70
C LEU A 43 -1.99 4.57 -6.45
N LEU A 44 -0.86 4.03 -5.97
CA LEU A 44 0.38 4.78 -5.77
C LEU A 44 0.90 5.38 -7.09
N LEU A 45 0.94 4.58 -8.17
CA LEU A 45 1.39 5.05 -9.49
C LEU A 45 0.48 6.15 -10.04
N VAL A 46 -0.84 5.97 -9.92
CA VAL A 46 -1.84 6.97 -10.34
C VAL A 46 -1.65 8.26 -9.54
N LEU A 47 -1.48 8.18 -8.22
CA LEU A 47 -1.23 9.35 -7.37
C LEU A 47 0.12 10.02 -7.67
N LEU A 48 1.15 9.26 -8.03
CA LEU A 48 2.45 9.80 -8.43
C LEU A 48 2.35 10.65 -9.70
N VAL A 49 1.56 10.20 -10.69
CA VAL A 49 1.30 10.93 -11.94
C VAL A 49 0.47 12.20 -11.66
N ILE A 50 -0.57 12.08 -10.84
CA ILE A 50 -1.45 13.22 -10.47
C ILE A 50 -0.72 14.23 -9.55
N LYS A 51 0.31 13.80 -8.82
CA LYS A 51 1.07 14.57 -7.80
C LYS A 51 0.21 15.19 -6.70
N LYS A 52 -1.04 14.73 -6.55
CA LYS A 52 -1.99 15.24 -5.55
C LYS A 52 -2.93 14.11 -5.12
N VAL A 53 -3.26 14.08 -3.84
CA VAL A 53 -4.28 13.17 -3.30
C VAL A 53 -5.65 13.85 -3.35
N PRO A 54 -6.60 13.37 -4.16
CA PRO A 54 -7.94 13.95 -4.23
C PRO A 54 -8.71 13.65 -2.94
N LEU A 55 -9.42 14.66 -2.44
CA LEU A 55 -10.16 14.61 -1.17
C LEU A 55 -11.22 13.49 -1.16
N SER A 56 -11.79 13.18 -2.33
CA SER A 56 -12.72 12.06 -2.54
C SER A 56 -12.14 10.71 -2.13
N ILE A 57 -10.90 10.41 -2.53
CA ILE A 57 -10.22 9.15 -2.17
C ILE A 57 -9.92 9.13 -0.68
N THR A 58 -9.47 10.24 -0.10
CA THR A 58 -9.20 10.33 1.35
C THR A 58 -10.46 10.06 2.19
N ILE A 59 -11.60 10.64 1.81
CA ILE A 59 -12.88 10.40 2.51
C ILE A 59 -13.29 8.93 2.40
N ALA A 60 -13.17 8.34 1.22
CA ALA A 60 -13.54 6.95 0.97
C ALA A 60 -12.62 5.94 1.66
N ALA A 61 -11.31 6.21 1.69
CA ALA A 61 -10.30 5.32 2.26
C ALA A 61 -10.29 5.34 3.79
N ARG A 62 -10.63 6.47 4.43
CA ARG A 62 -10.65 6.62 5.89
C ARG A 62 -11.37 5.48 6.64
N PRO A 63 -12.64 5.14 6.33
CA PRO A 63 -13.33 4.06 7.04
C PRO A 63 -12.69 2.68 6.79
N LEU A 64 -12.17 2.43 5.59
CA LEU A 64 -11.49 1.17 5.24
C LEU A 64 -10.19 1.00 6.04
N LEU A 65 -9.40 2.08 6.17
CA LEU A 65 -8.19 2.08 6.97
C LEU A 65 -8.51 1.98 8.47
N ALA A 66 -9.54 2.68 8.95
CA ALA A 66 -9.97 2.62 10.35
C ALA A 66 -10.36 1.19 10.77
N HIS A 67 -10.88 0.39 9.83
CA HIS A 67 -11.28 -1.00 10.06
C HIS A 67 -10.35 -1.99 9.35
N MET A 68 -9.10 -1.62 9.07
CA MET A 68 -8.16 -2.48 8.32
C MET A 68 -7.98 -3.85 8.98
N GLY A 69 -8.10 -3.92 10.31
CA GLY A 69 -8.07 -5.18 11.07
C GLY A 69 -9.13 -6.20 10.63
N LEU A 70 -10.32 -5.75 10.17
CA LEU A 70 -11.34 -6.66 9.64
C LEU A 70 -10.90 -7.37 8.36
N PHE A 71 -10.09 -6.71 7.53
CA PHE A 71 -9.55 -7.29 6.29
C PHE A 71 -8.38 -8.26 6.56
N LEU A 72 -7.73 -8.14 7.72
CA LEU A 72 -6.69 -9.07 8.16
C LEU A 72 -7.27 -10.32 8.83
N LEU A 73 -8.53 -10.26 9.26
CA LEU A 73 -9.20 -11.36 9.94
C LEU A 73 -9.24 -12.65 9.07
N PRO A 74 -9.65 -12.62 7.78
CA PRO A 74 -9.69 -13.83 6.96
C PRO A 74 -8.31 -14.48 6.74
N PRO A 75 -7.24 -13.72 6.40
CA PRO A 75 -5.88 -14.28 6.37
C PRO A 75 -5.44 -14.88 7.71
N MET A 76 -5.74 -14.22 8.83
CA MET A 76 -5.34 -14.70 10.16
C MET A 76 -6.04 -16.01 10.53
N ILE A 77 -7.35 -16.11 10.29
CA ILE A 77 -8.11 -17.35 10.53
C ILE A 77 -7.60 -18.48 9.64
N SER A 78 -7.15 -18.17 8.42
CA SER A 78 -6.56 -19.16 7.52
C SER A 78 -5.33 -19.82 8.13
N VAL A 79 -4.46 -19.07 8.82
CA VAL A 79 -3.30 -19.65 9.51
C VAL A 79 -3.71 -20.57 10.65
N LEU A 80 -4.74 -20.19 11.42
CA LEU A 80 -5.23 -20.98 12.56
C LEU A 80 -5.82 -22.34 12.14
N LEU A 81 -6.40 -22.43 10.94
CA LEU A 81 -6.94 -23.68 10.40
C LEU A 81 -5.86 -24.70 10.03
N PHE A 82 -4.64 -24.25 9.74
CA PHE A 82 -3.52 -25.09 9.28
C PHE A 82 -2.32 -25.06 10.24
N LEU A 83 -2.58 -24.95 11.55
CA LEU A 83 -1.54 -24.85 12.58
C LEU A 83 -0.56 -26.02 12.59
N ASP A 84 -1.02 -27.25 12.32
CA ASP A 84 -0.14 -28.42 12.31
C ASP A 84 0.94 -28.32 11.23
N VAL A 85 0.58 -27.84 10.04
CA VAL A 85 1.51 -27.61 8.93
C VAL A 85 2.48 -26.47 9.26
N PHE A 86 1.97 -25.42 9.90
CA PHE A 86 2.77 -24.29 10.37
C PHE A 86 3.81 -24.73 11.42
N ASN A 87 3.44 -25.59 12.37
CA ASN A 87 4.34 -26.10 13.40
C ASN A 87 5.51 -26.91 12.81
N GLN A 88 5.24 -27.73 11.79
CA GLN A 88 6.30 -28.50 11.12
C GLN A 88 7.33 -27.61 10.40
N HIS A 89 6.93 -26.43 9.92
CA HIS A 89 7.79 -25.51 9.18
C HIS A 89 8.04 -24.18 9.90
N ALA A 90 7.80 -24.11 11.22
CA ALA A 90 7.81 -22.88 11.98
C ALA A 90 9.14 -22.14 11.90
N VAL A 91 10.27 -22.86 11.92
CA VAL A 91 11.62 -22.28 11.83
C VAL A 91 11.85 -21.64 10.46
N VAL A 92 11.46 -22.32 9.37
CA VAL A 92 11.63 -21.80 8.00
C VAL A 92 10.75 -20.57 7.78
N LEU A 93 9.51 -20.61 8.27
CA LEU A 93 8.58 -19.49 8.20
C LEU A 93 9.07 -18.28 9.01
N LEU A 94 9.58 -18.51 10.22
CA LEU A 94 10.14 -17.45 11.05
C LEU A 94 11.34 -16.79 10.35
N LEU A 95 12.27 -17.58 9.80
CA LEU A 95 13.39 -17.04 9.04
C LEU A 95 12.93 -16.29 7.78
N ALA A 96 11.91 -16.77 7.07
CA ALA A 96 11.35 -16.08 5.91
C ALA A 96 10.70 -14.73 6.30
N ILE A 97 9.95 -14.68 7.39
CA ILE A 97 9.29 -13.46 7.88
C ILE A 97 10.33 -12.44 8.36
N VAL A 98 11.26 -12.86 9.22
CA VAL A 98 12.30 -11.97 9.75
C VAL A 98 13.22 -11.51 8.61
N GLY A 99 13.65 -12.44 7.75
CA GLY A 99 14.50 -12.14 6.61
C GLY A 99 13.86 -11.16 5.63
N SER A 100 12.59 -11.38 5.25
CA SER A 100 11.86 -10.47 4.36
C SER A 100 11.60 -9.10 4.99
N THR A 101 11.32 -9.05 6.30
CA THR A 101 11.11 -7.78 7.03
C THR A 101 12.40 -6.97 7.10
N LEU A 102 13.52 -7.59 7.45
CA LEU A 102 14.83 -6.94 7.48
C LEU A 102 15.23 -6.46 6.09
N LEU A 103 15.03 -7.30 5.06
CA LEU A 103 15.31 -6.92 3.68
C LEU A 103 14.46 -5.72 3.25
N SER A 104 13.16 -5.72 3.56
CA SER A 104 12.26 -4.61 3.27
C SER A 104 12.70 -3.32 3.98
N LEU A 105 13.13 -3.39 5.24
CA LEU A 105 13.64 -2.25 6.00
C LEU A 105 14.91 -1.67 5.37
N VAL A 106 15.85 -2.53 4.99
CA VAL A 106 17.09 -2.12 4.32
C VAL A 106 16.78 -1.44 2.98
N CYS A 107 15.89 -2.02 2.17
CA CYS A 107 15.45 -1.41 0.92
C CYS A 107 14.79 -0.04 1.15
N ALA A 108 13.89 0.08 2.13
CA ALA A 108 13.24 1.33 2.47
C ALA A 108 14.23 2.39 2.96
N PHE A 109 15.23 1.99 3.77
CA PHE A 109 16.29 2.86 4.25
C PHE A 109 17.11 3.44 3.09
N PHE A 110 17.60 2.60 2.18
CA PHE A 110 18.37 3.07 1.03
C PHE A 110 17.54 3.95 0.09
N LEU A 111 16.29 3.57 -0.17
CA LEU A 111 15.40 4.35 -1.01
C LEU A 111 15.12 5.74 -0.40
N SER A 112 14.81 5.77 0.91
CA SER A 112 14.60 7.02 1.64
C SER A 112 15.85 7.90 1.62
N GLN A 113 17.03 7.33 1.89
CA GLN A 113 18.29 8.09 1.86
C GLN A 113 18.56 8.70 0.48
N LYS A 114 18.30 7.96 -0.61
CA LYS A 114 18.49 8.47 -1.97
C LYS A 114 17.52 9.60 -2.30
N ILE A 115 16.25 9.49 -1.86
CA ILE A 115 15.25 10.53 -2.05
C ILE A 115 15.62 11.78 -1.22
N LEU A 116 15.98 11.61 0.04
CA LEU A 116 16.29 12.72 0.95
C LEU A 116 17.50 13.53 0.47
N LYS A 117 18.57 12.86 0.02
CA LYS A 117 19.73 13.54 -0.60
C LYS A 117 19.34 14.38 -1.82
N ARG A 118 18.41 13.89 -2.65
CA ARG A 118 17.92 14.64 -3.83
C ARG A 118 17.08 15.85 -3.43
N VAL A 119 16.34 15.75 -2.33
CA VAL A 119 15.56 16.86 -1.77
C VAL A 119 16.50 17.91 -1.15
N GLU A 120 17.48 17.50 -0.36
CA GLU A 120 18.46 18.41 0.26
C GLU A 120 19.26 19.21 -0.77
N LEU A 121 19.70 18.55 -1.86
CA LEU A 121 20.37 19.23 -2.97
C LEU A 121 19.47 20.24 -3.69
N ARG A 122 18.16 19.99 -3.77
CA ARG A 122 17.19 20.94 -4.33
C ARG A 122 16.97 22.13 -3.40
N LEU A 123 16.99 21.92 -2.08
CA LEU A 123 16.84 23.00 -1.08
C LEU A 123 18.06 23.92 -1.06
N LYS A 124 19.29 23.38 -1.18
CA LYS A 124 20.52 24.18 -1.33
C LYS A 124 20.61 25.00 -2.62
N GLN A 125 19.77 24.70 -3.61
CA GLN A 125 19.71 25.42 -4.90
C GLN A 125 18.65 26.52 -4.93
N VAL A 126 17.79 26.63 -3.91
CA VAL A 126 16.89 27.78 -3.75
C VAL A 126 17.75 28.91 -3.19
N PRO A 127 18.01 30.00 -3.94
CA PRO A 127 18.80 31.13 -3.46
C PRO A 127 18.14 31.72 -2.21
N ASP A 128 18.97 32.14 -1.26
CA ASP A 128 18.51 32.82 -0.05
C ASP A 128 17.74 34.09 -0.49
N PRO A 129 16.50 34.33 -0.01
CA PRO A 129 15.74 35.53 -0.39
C PRO A 129 16.39 36.87 0.02
N ASP A 130 17.53 36.83 0.72
CA ASP A 130 18.27 37.98 1.24
C ASP A 130 19.62 38.25 0.53
N GLU A 131 19.93 37.60 -0.60
CA GLU A 131 20.97 38.01 -1.59
C GLU A 131 20.37 38.71 -2.82
#